data_AF-A0A3M2I9T0-F1
#
_entry.id   AF-A0A3M2I9T0-F1
#
_cell.length_a   1.000
_cell.length_b   1.000
_cell.length_c   1.000
_cell.angle_alpha   90.00
_cell.angle_beta   90.00
_cell.angle_gamma   90.00
#
_symmetry.space_group_name_H-M   'P 1'
#
loop_
_entity.id
_entity.type
_entity.pdbx_description
1 polymer ?
#
loop_
_entity_poly.entity_id
_entity_poly.type
_entity_poly.pdbx_seq_one_letter_code
_entity_poly.pdbx_strand_id
1 'polypeptide(L)'
;MMDIPIGVANSISANFQFDPLDTIEFATQSNFPIIQIYLNAQLLRQNGVLDRIKASEAQFDQVYYHAEGFLNQEFYESEYRQWLYKFVDQTRRPNFITHFDEQAPIDGLIRLAEQLARSS
;
A
#
# COMPACT_ATOMS: atom_id res chain seq x y z
N MET A 1 25.48 -18.38 4.33
CA MET A 1 25.03 -17.23 3.53
C MET A 1 23.62 -16.93 4.03
N MET A 2 23.30 -15.71 4.47
CA MET A 2 21.91 -15.39 4.80
C MET A 2 21.18 -15.16 3.48
N ASP A 3 20.17 -15.98 3.20
CA ASP A 3 19.30 -15.77 2.04
C ASP A 3 18.51 -14.47 2.27
N ILE A 4 18.69 -13.51 1.38
CA ILE A 4 17.94 -12.26 1.40
C ILE A 4 16.54 -12.59 0.89
N PRO A 5 15.46 -12.34 1.66
CA PRO A 5 14.12 -12.65 1.21
C PRO A 5 13.76 -11.78 0.00
N ILE A 6 13.32 -12.41 -1.07
CA ILE A 6 12.89 -11.75 -2.31
C ILE A 6 11.37 -11.71 -2.31
N GLY A 7 10.81 -10.57 -2.70
CA GLY A 7 9.37 -10.40 -2.88
C GLY A 7 9.00 -10.01 -4.29
N VAL A 8 7.70 -10.03 -4.55
CA VAL A 8 7.12 -9.46 -5.77
C VAL A 8 6.38 -8.18 -5.45
N ALA A 9 6.64 -7.14 -6.23
CA ALA A 9 5.86 -5.93 -6.23
C ALA A 9 5.25 -5.76 -7.60
N ASN A 10 3.96 -5.44 -7.65
CA ASN A 10 3.38 -5.03 -8.92
C ASN A 10 3.58 -3.51 -9.08
N SER A 11 4.25 -3.13 -10.17
CA SER A 11 4.52 -1.71 -10.47
C SER A 11 3.41 -1.14 -11.36
N ILE A 12 2.68 -0.18 -10.81
CA ILE A 12 1.67 0.63 -11.51
C ILE A 12 2.22 1.37 -12.74
N SER A 13 3.54 1.50 -12.88
CA SER A 13 4.18 2.22 -14.00
C SER A 13 4.07 1.51 -15.35
N ALA A 14 3.58 0.26 -15.40
CA ALA A 14 3.56 -0.56 -16.62
C ALA A 14 2.16 -1.00 -17.07
N ASN A 15 1.14 -1.00 -16.21
CA ASN A 15 -0.21 -1.45 -16.58
C ASN A 15 -1.30 -0.81 -15.70
N PHE A 16 -2.23 -0.10 -16.33
CA PHE A 16 -3.38 0.54 -15.67
C PHE A 16 -4.60 -0.39 -15.51
N GLN A 17 -4.60 -1.57 -16.18
CA GLN A 17 -5.61 -2.61 -15.98
C GLN A 17 -5.15 -3.56 -14.87
N PHE A 18 -5.17 -3.05 -13.65
CA PHE A 18 -4.63 -3.71 -12.46
C PHE A 18 -5.70 -4.53 -11.74
N ASP A 19 -5.44 -5.83 -11.53
CA ASP A 19 -6.10 -6.65 -10.52
C ASP A 19 -5.08 -7.05 -9.44
N PRO A 20 -5.23 -6.62 -8.17
CA PRO A 20 -4.34 -7.01 -7.09
C PRO A 20 -4.33 -8.53 -6.86
N LEU A 21 -5.39 -9.23 -7.23
CA LEU A 21 -5.55 -10.66 -7.00
C LEU A 21 -4.65 -11.49 -7.92
N ASP A 22 -4.37 -11.01 -9.14
CA ASP A 22 -3.41 -11.65 -10.05
C ASP A 22 -2.00 -11.63 -9.45
N THR A 23 -1.64 -10.55 -8.74
CA THR A 23 -0.35 -10.43 -8.06
C THR A 23 -0.24 -11.43 -6.91
N ILE A 24 -1.31 -11.57 -6.13
CA ILE A 24 -1.40 -12.55 -5.04
C ILE A 24 -1.25 -13.96 -5.60
N GLU A 25 -2.00 -14.28 -6.66
CA GLU A 25 -1.96 -15.60 -7.29
C GLU A 25 -0.55 -15.91 -7.80
N PHE A 26 0.07 -14.97 -8.52
CA PHE A 26 1.44 -15.13 -9.01
C PHE A 26 2.45 -15.33 -7.86
N ALA A 27 2.34 -14.53 -6.80
CA ALA A 27 3.22 -14.60 -5.65
C ALA A 27 3.11 -15.96 -4.94
N THR A 28 1.88 -16.44 -4.72
CA THR A 28 1.61 -17.75 -4.14
C THR A 28 2.15 -18.88 -5.02
N GLN A 29 1.86 -18.88 -6.32
CA GLN A 29 2.34 -19.91 -7.25
C GLN A 29 3.87 -19.96 -7.36
N SER A 30 4.51 -18.80 -7.25
CA SER A 30 5.97 -18.68 -7.34
C SER A 30 6.68 -18.82 -6.00
N ASN A 31 5.95 -19.07 -4.90
CA ASN A 31 6.46 -19.14 -3.53
C ASN A 31 7.25 -17.90 -3.09
N PHE A 32 6.80 -16.70 -3.49
CA PHE A 32 7.38 -15.48 -2.95
C PHE A 32 6.88 -15.25 -1.52
N PRO A 33 7.78 -15.13 -0.53
CA PRO A 33 7.39 -14.88 0.87
C PRO A 33 6.88 -13.45 1.11
N ILE A 34 7.20 -12.52 0.21
CA ILE A 34 6.89 -11.09 0.35
C ILE A 34 6.11 -10.60 -0.86
N ILE A 35 5.07 -9.81 -0.63
CA ILE A 35 4.26 -9.18 -1.67
C ILE A 35 4.03 -7.69 -1.39
N GLN A 36 3.98 -6.88 -2.45
CA GLN A 36 3.47 -5.52 -2.43
C GLN A 36 2.21 -5.40 -3.29
N ILE A 37 1.13 -4.85 -2.72
CA ILE A 37 -0.19 -4.71 -3.34
C ILE A 37 -0.52 -3.22 -3.48
N TYR A 38 -0.77 -2.75 -4.70
CA TYR A 38 -1.22 -1.38 -4.95
C TYR A 38 -2.69 -1.19 -4.58
N LEU A 39 -3.02 -0.10 -3.89
CA LEU A 39 -4.37 0.24 -3.45
C LEU A 39 -4.78 1.61 -3.99
N ASN A 40 -5.51 1.64 -5.11
CA ASN A 40 -6.14 2.87 -5.60
C ASN A 40 -7.51 3.14 -4.96
N ALA A 41 -8.03 4.35 -5.17
CA ALA A 41 -9.32 4.76 -4.64
C ALA A 41 -10.50 3.88 -5.10
N GLN A 42 -10.44 3.36 -6.34
CA GLN A 42 -11.48 2.46 -6.86
C GLN A 42 -11.50 1.12 -6.12
N LEU A 43 -10.33 0.55 -5.86
CA LEU A 43 -10.18 -0.74 -5.18
C LEU A 43 -10.63 -0.67 -3.73
N LEU A 44 -10.32 0.42 -3.03
CA LEU A 44 -10.74 0.65 -1.65
C LEU A 44 -12.26 0.70 -1.45
N ARG A 45 -13.05 0.79 -2.53
CA ARG A 45 -14.51 0.73 -2.50
C ARG A 45 -15.07 -0.66 -2.83
N GLN A 46 -14.22 -1.62 -3.20
CA GLN A 46 -14.61 -2.97 -3.60
C GLN A 46 -14.43 -3.96 -2.46
N ASN A 47 -15.39 -3.99 -1.51
CA ASN A 47 -15.30 -4.83 -0.31
C ASN A 47 -14.97 -6.30 -0.60
N GLY A 48 -15.56 -6.89 -1.65
CA GLY A 48 -15.29 -8.28 -2.03
C GLY A 48 -13.84 -8.56 -2.42
N VAL A 49 -13.16 -7.60 -3.05
CA VAL A 49 -11.74 -7.74 -3.39
C VAL A 49 -10.87 -7.54 -2.15
N LEU A 50 -11.18 -6.54 -1.33
CA LEU A 50 -10.48 -6.28 -0.07
C LEU A 50 -10.56 -7.47 0.90
N ASP A 51 -11.70 -8.14 0.98
CA ASP A 51 -11.87 -9.33 1.81
C ASP A 51 -11.00 -10.50 1.31
N ARG A 52 -10.87 -10.67 -0.02
CA ARG A 52 -9.98 -11.68 -0.61
C ARG A 52 -8.50 -11.35 -0.36
N ILE A 53 -8.12 -10.08 -0.43
CA ILE A 53 -6.76 -9.63 -0.09
C ILE A 53 -6.46 -10.00 1.37
N LYS A 54 -7.32 -9.61 2.32
CA LYS A 54 -7.16 -9.92 3.76
C LYS A 54 -7.06 -11.41 4.03
N ALA A 55 -7.92 -12.21 3.41
CA ALA A 55 -7.90 -13.67 3.56
C ALA A 55 -6.59 -14.31 3.06
N SER A 56 -5.89 -13.65 2.13
CA SER A 56 -4.65 -14.14 1.54
C SER A 56 -3.40 -13.74 2.32
N GLU A 57 -3.48 -12.76 3.23
CA GLU A 57 -2.31 -12.25 3.99
C GLU A 57 -1.57 -13.32 4.78
N ALA A 58 -2.27 -14.35 5.26
CA ALA A 58 -1.66 -15.43 6.03
C ALA A 58 -0.72 -16.32 5.21
N GLN A 59 -0.76 -16.25 3.88
CA GLN A 59 0.09 -16.99 2.96
C GLN A 59 1.49 -16.37 2.81
N PHE A 60 1.65 -15.11 3.22
CA PHE A 60 2.89 -14.35 3.04
C PHE A 60 3.54 -14.06 4.39
N ASP A 61 4.87 -14.08 4.41
CA ASP A 61 5.65 -13.62 5.55
C ASP A 61 5.50 -12.11 5.73
N GLN A 62 5.32 -11.36 4.64
CA GLN A 62 5.08 -9.93 4.68
C GLN A 62 4.23 -9.42 3.52
N VAL A 63 3.29 -8.53 3.84
CA VAL A 63 2.45 -7.81 2.88
C VAL A 63 2.67 -6.32 3.07
N TYR A 64 2.98 -5.65 1.98
CA TYR A 64 3.08 -4.19 1.90
C TYR A 64 1.94 -3.64 1.06
N TYR A 65 1.20 -2.67 1.58
CA TYR A 65 0.21 -1.95 0.79
C TYR A 65 0.84 -0.69 0.23
N HIS A 66 0.73 -0.48 -1.08
CA HIS A 66 1.25 0.70 -1.75
C HIS A 66 0.10 1.66 -2.05
N ALA A 67 0.18 2.86 -1.48
CA ALA A 67 -0.86 3.87 -1.60
C ALA A 67 -0.77 4.62 -2.94
N GLU A 68 -1.93 4.99 -3.46
CA GLU A 68 -2.08 5.89 -4.60
C GLU A 68 -1.70 7.33 -4.22
N GLY A 69 -1.04 8.00 -5.16
CA GLY A 69 -0.68 9.40 -5.04
C GLY A 69 0.57 9.65 -4.19
N PHE A 70 0.65 10.88 -3.68
CA PHE A 70 1.81 11.38 -2.96
C PHE A 70 1.43 11.89 -1.57
N LEU A 71 2.38 11.79 -0.65
CA LEU A 71 2.28 12.32 0.69
C LEU A 71 2.43 13.85 0.66
N ASN A 72 1.29 14.54 0.65
CA ASN A 72 1.16 15.98 0.73
C ASN A 72 -0.13 16.36 1.49
N GLN A 73 -0.42 17.66 1.63
CA GLN A 73 -1.61 18.10 2.37
C GLN A 73 -2.93 17.58 1.77
N GLU A 74 -3.03 17.51 0.45
CA GLU A 74 -4.22 16.99 -0.25
C GLU A 74 -4.48 15.52 0.15
N PHE A 75 -3.44 14.70 0.21
CA PHE A 75 -3.55 13.33 0.70
C PHE A 75 -4.11 13.27 2.13
N TYR A 76 -3.64 14.14 3.04
CA TYR A 76 -4.12 14.18 4.43
C TYR A 76 -5.60 14.53 4.56
N GLU A 77 -6.09 15.40 3.69
CA GLU A 77 -7.46 15.87 3.72
C GLU A 77 -8.40 14.97 2.88
N SER A 78 -7.84 14.06 2.08
CA SER A 78 -8.60 13.21 1.15
C SER A 78 -9.50 12.17 1.84
N GLU A 79 -10.64 11.86 1.21
CA GLU A 79 -11.45 10.68 1.54
C GLU A 79 -10.67 9.38 1.28
N TYR A 80 -9.79 9.38 0.28
CA TYR A 80 -8.92 8.24 -0.03
C TYR A 80 -8.12 7.79 1.18
N ARG A 81 -7.46 8.72 1.89
CA ARG A 81 -6.71 8.40 3.11
C ARG A 81 -7.60 7.75 4.17
N GLN A 82 -8.83 8.23 4.34
CA GLN A 82 -9.74 7.66 5.33
C GLN A 82 -10.10 6.20 4.99
N TRP A 83 -10.35 5.89 3.72
CA TRP A 83 -10.59 4.52 3.28
C TRP A 83 -9.35 3.64 3.40
N LEU A 84 -8.19 4.18 3.03
CA LEU A 84 -6.90 3.48 3.14
C LEU A 84 -6.62 3.10 4.60
N TYR A 85 -6.73 4.05 5.53
CA TYR A 85 -6.49 3.81 6.95
C TYR A 85 -7.49 2.79 7.50
N LYS A 86 -8.78 2.97 7.20
CA LYS A 86 -9.82 2.02 7.62
C LYS A 86 -9.56 0.59 7.14
N PHE A 87 -9.04 0.43 5.92
CA PHE A 87 -8.67 -0.88 5.40
C PHE A 87 -7.42 -1.43 6.08
N VAL A 88 -6.33 -0.65 6.13
CA VAL A 88 -5.03 -1.07 6.69
C VAL A 88 -5.14 -1.45 8.17
N ASP A 89 -5.98 -0.75 8.95
CA ASP A 89 -6.25 -1.07 10.36
C ASP A 89 -6.92 -2.44 10.56
N GLN A 90 -7.50 -3.02 9.51
CA GLN A 90 -8.13 -4.34 9.54
C GLN A 90 -7.22 -5.47 9.06
N THR A 91 -5.99 -5.14 8.64
CA THR A 91 -5.01 -6.11 8.14
C THR A 91 -4.21 -6.72 9.29
N ARG A 92 -3.59 -7.88 9.05
CA ARG A 92 -2.74 -8.58 10.03
C ARG A 92 -1.52 -7.76 10.44
N ARG A 93 -1.04 -6.88 9.55
CA ARG A 93 0.10 -5.99 9.78
C ARG A 93 -0.21 -4.59 9.23
N PRO A 94 -0.75 -3.68 10.05
CA PRO A 94 -1.10 -2.33 9.62
C PRO A 94 0.15 -1.55 9.18
N ASN A 95 0.39 -1.48 7.88
CA ASN A 95 1.48 -0.74 7.27
C ASN A 95 1.09 -0.32 5.85
N PHE A 96 1.66 0.77 5.33
CA PHE A 96 1.59 1.08 3.91
C PHE A 96 2.80 1.91 3.49
N ILE A 97 3.07 1.90 2.20
CA ILE A 97 4.11 2.67 1.51
C ILE A 97 3.42 3.81 0.77
N THR A 98 3.98 5.00 0.84
CA THR A 98 3.55 6.17 0.06
C THR A 98 4.77 6.93 -0.43
N HIS A 99 4.64 7.59 -1.59
CA HIS A 99 5.70 8.40 -2.15
C HIS A 99 5.63 9.82 -1.61
N PHE A 100 6.77 10.44 -1.30
CA PHE A 100 6.79 11.88 -1.10
C PHE A 100 6.48 12.60 -2.41
N ASP A 101 5.76 13.72 -2.31
CA ASP A 101 5.57 14.60 -3.45
C ASP A 101 6.87 15.35 -3.73
N GLU A 102 7.64 14.89 -4.73
CA GLU A 102 8.91 15.52 -5.12
C GLU A 102 8.73 16.92 -5.71
N GLN A 103 7.50 17.31 -6.06
CA GLN A 103 7.17 18.64 -6.56
C GLN A 103 6.72 19.57 -5.43
N ALA A 104 6.40 19.04 -4.25
CA ALA A 104 6.05 19.85 -3.10
C ALA A 104 7.26 20.63 -2.59
N PRO A 105 7.11 21.92 -2.23
CA PRO A 105 8.17 22.68 -1.59
C PRO A 105 8.67 21.97 -0.32
N ILE A 106 9.99 21.93 -0.12
CA ILE A 106 10.63 21.27 1.04
C ILE A 106 10.03 21.75 2.37
N ASP A 107 9.73 23.06 2.50
CA ASP A 107 9.10 23.61 3.70
C ASP A 107 7.69 23.06 3.97
N GLY A 108 6.96 22.70 2.92
CA GLY A 108 5.67 22.01 3.02
C GLY A 108 5.84 20.58 3.54
N LEU A 109 6.83 19.85 3.01
CA LEU A 109 7.15 18.48 3.43
C LEU A 109 7.65 18.41 4.87
N ILE A 110 8.49 19.35 5.30
CA ILE A 110 8.99 19.43 6.70
C ILE A 110 7.82 19.66 7.67
N ARG A 111 6.94 20.63 7.38
CA ARG A 111 5.77 20.90 8.23
C ARG A 111 4.85 19.69 8.34
N LEU A 112 4.67 18.95 7.25
CA LEU A 112 3.89 17.73 7.24
C LEU A 112 4.51 16.62 8.10
N ALA A 113 5.83 16.43 8.00
CA ALA A 113 6.55 15.48 8.84
C ALA A 113 6.45 15.83 10.34
N GLU A 114 6.53 17.12 10.68
CA GLU A 114 6.35 17.59 12.06
C GLU A 114 4.93 17.36 12.58
N GLN A 115 3.90 17.58 11.74
CA GLN A 115 2.51 17.30 12.11
C GLN A 115 2.27 15.81 12.39
N LEU A 116 2.85 14.94 11.56
CA LEU A 116 2.79 13.50 11.75
C LEU A 116 3.42 13.03 13.06
N ALA A 117 4.61 13.53 13.36
CA ALA A 117 5.36 13.19 14.57
C ALA A 117 4.65 13.64 15.87
N ARG A 118 3.72 14.61 15.79
CA ARG A 118 2.89 15.05 16.92
C ARG A 118 1.57 14.31 17.05
N SER A 119 1.13 13.65 15.98
CA SER A 119 -0.15 12.93 15.90
C SER A 119 -0.01 11.43 16.18
N SER A 120 1.22 10.96 16.40
CA SER A 120 1.60 9.60 16.77
C SER A 120 1.86 9.49 18.27
#